data_AF-A0A9W9ZFP8-F1
#
_entry.id   AF-A0A9W9ZFP8-F1
#
_cell.length_a   1.000
_cell.length_b   1.000
_cell.length_c   1.000
_cell.angle_alpha   90.00
_cell.angle_beta   90.00
_cell.angle_gamma   90.00
#
_symmetry.space_group_name_H-M   'P 1'
#
loop_
_entity.id
_entity.type
_entity.pdbx_description
1 polymer ?
#
loop_
_entity_poly.entity_id
_entity_poly.type
_entity_poly.pdbx_seq_one_letter_code
_entity_poly.pdbx_strand_id
1 'polypeptide(L)'
;MVNVGIQCERLSVQHRMRPEIAALMKHIYDDLENHESVEKYEDIKGMKKNMFFISHSHLENTSDESHSHGNEHEATFLVALCRYLIQQGYPAEKITFLTTYTGQMFVIRDCLQAEKNEELKNVRLATVDNFQGEENDIILLSLVRSNQTEKVGFIKIVNRACVALSRAKKGFYCIGNFDLLSKHSDIWSKIVANLEVSGSIGNALPLVCQIHHEEMTAEAVEDFSNKAPDGGCQRPCEVRLECGHACKRSCHPYDTEHVEYCCGEPCAKKIVGCDHVCPKLCCKECETDCPEFVEKTLPRCGHSQTARCGKDVKRLQCKEPCDKMLSTCAHRCQSHCGKPCTAKCQELVKRTDWPCGHEVTIACSATPRDCTVPCGTTLECGHQCSGSCGECRMGRVHKSVKTVAGTPNANTNAGEECIPCKHKCKWKCPHYKCDKRCDEVCSRPRCDEPCKKVLKCGRKLHPHTCRSLCGEQCICAVCEKNDNSEAVTEIFLVEKTKKTHCSSS
;
A
#
# COMPACT_ATOMS: atom_id res chain seq x y z
N MET A 1 -41.31 47.10 -21.41
CA MET A 1 -42.54 46.46 -21.93
C MET A 1 -43.78 46.87 -21.15
N VAL A 2 -43.77 46.89 -19.80
CA VAL A 2 -44.94 47.34 -19.00
C VAL A 2 -45.25 48.84 -19.18
N ASN A 3 -44.22 49.70 -19.26
CA ASN A 3 -44.39 51.15 -19.43
C ASN A 3 -44.94 51.60 -20.81
N VAL A 4 -45.26 50.65 -21.69
CA VAL A 4 -45.84 50.92 -23.02
C VAL A 4 -47.35 50.66 -23.03
N GLY A 5 -47.98 50.44 -21.86
CA GLY A 5 -49.43 50.30 -21.73
C GLY A 5 -50.00 48.95 -22.16
N ILE A 6 -49.14 47.93 -22.32
CA ILE A 6 -49.57 46.56 -22.60
C ILE A 6 -50.04 45.92 -21.28
N GLN A 7 -51.25 45.37 -21.25
CA GLN A 7 -51.77 44.61 -20.11
C GLN A 7 -50.85 43.41 -19.83
N CYS A 8 -50.35 43.33 -18.60
CA CYS A 8 -49.60 42.18 -18.10
C CYS A 8 -50.40 41.54 -16.96
N GLU A 9 -50.71 40.25 -17.10
CA GLU A 9 -51.27 39.46 -16.00
C GLU A 9 -50.15 39.10 -15.02
N ARG A 10 -50.44 39.23 -13.72
CA ARG A 10 -49.50 38.92 -12.63
C ARG A 10 -50.04 37.75 -11.83
N LEU A 11 -49.19 36.73 -11.64
CA LEU A 11 -49.45 35.67 -10.68
C LEU A 11 -49.24 36.22 -9.26
N SER A 12 -50.24 36.08 -8.40
CA SER A 12 -50.23 36.58 -7.01
C SER A 12 -49.87 35.51 -5.98
N VAL A 13 -50.03 34.22 -6.31
CA VAL A 13 -49.81 33.11 -5.37
C VAL A 13 -48.42 32.48 -5.57
N GLN A 14 -47.66 32.36 -4.49
CA GLN A 14 -46.33 31.73 -4.48
C GLN A 14 -46.36 30.32 -3.86
N HIS A 15 -45.62 29.39 -4.47
CA HIS A 15 -45.56 27.97 -4.10
C HIS A 15 -44.15 27.52 -3.65
N ARG A 16 -43.21 28.45 -3.49
CA ARG A 16 -41.79 28.15 -3.29
C ARG A 16 -41.40 28.19 -1.83
N MET A 17 -41.58 29.36 -1.21
CA MET A 17 -40.91 29.76 0.02
C MET A 17 -41.85 29.61 1.20
N ARG A 18 -41.31 29.29 2.39
CA ARG A 18 -42.07 29.41 3.64
C ARG A 18 -42.70 30.81 3.79
N PRO A 19 -43.85 30.92 4.49
CA PRO A 19 -44.50 32.20 4.76
C PRO A 19 -43.58 33.26 5.38
N GLU A 20 -42.68 32.87 6.29
CA GLU A 20 -41.71 33.76 6.95
C GLU A 20 -40.73 34.39 5.96
N ILE A 21 -40.24 33.61 4.98
CA ILE A 21 -39.33 34.09 3.94
C ILE A 21 -40.11 34.95 2.93
N ALA A 22 -41.31 34.50 2.54
CA ALA A 22 -42.19 35.25 1.64
C ALA A 22 -42.60 36.62 2.24
N ALA A 23 -42.70 36.73 3.57
CA ALA A 23 -43.00 38.00 4.25
C ALA A 23 -41.94 39.08 3.98
N LEU A 24 -40.68 38.71 3.69
CA LEU A 24 -39.65 39.67 3.28
C LEU A 24 -39.98 40.32 1.92
N MET A 25 -40.67 39.59 1.05
CA MET A 25 -41.02 40.05 -0.30
C MET A 25 -42.19 41.01 -0.34
N LYS A 26 -42.97 41.12 0.75
CA LYS A 26 -44.11 42.04 0.85
C LYS A 26 -43.74 43.51 0.70
N HIS A 27 -42.48 43.86 0.99
CA HIS A 27 -41.95 45.23 0.78
C HIS A 27 -41.65 45.57 -0.67
N ILE A 28 -41.74 44.57 -1.55
CA ILE A 28 -41.42 44.65 -2.97
C ILE A 28 -42.67 44.36 -3.81
N TYR A 29 -43.48 43.41 -3.34
CA TYR A 29 -44.71 42.95 -3.98
C TYR A 29 -45.87 43.07 -3.00
N ASP A 30 -46.82 43.97 -3.28
CA ASP A 30 -47.93 44.27 -2.36
C ASP A 30 -48.88 43.06 -2.17
N ASP A 31 -49.28 42.41 -3.26
CA ASP A 31 -50.26 41.31 -3.26
C ASP A 31 -49.64 39.92 -3.48
N LEU A 32 -48.67 39.52 -2.64
CA LEU A 32 -48.09 38.17 -2.69
C LEU A 32 -48.73 37.26 -1.62
N GLU A 33 -49.47 36.25 -2.08
CA GLU A 33 -50.14 35.25 -1.24
C GLU A 33 -49.37 33.92 -1.21
N ASN A 34 -49.51 33.17 -0.13
CA ASN A 34 -48.87 31.86 0.04
C ASN A 34 -49.84 30.74 -0.31
N HIS A 35 -49.38 29.76 -1.08
CA HIS A 35 -50.13 28.53 -1.27
C HIS A 35 -50.01 27.61 -0.04
N GLU A 36 -51.07 26.86 0.30
CA GLU A 36 -51.12 25.96 1.47
C GLU A 36 -49.95 24.95 1.53
N SER A 37 -49.39 24.58 0.37
CA SER A 37 -48.26 23.65 0.29
C SER A 37 -47.00 24.16 1.02
N VAL A 38 -46.78 25.47 1.07
CA VAL A 38 -45.58 26.04 1.71
C VAL A 38 -45.71 26.19 3.22
N GLU A 39 -46.92 26.06 3.75
CA GLU A 39 -47.19 26.10 5.20
C GLU A 39 -46.84 24.77 5.87
N LYS A 40 -46.81 23.69 5.09
CA LYS A 40 -46.57 22.32 5.56
C LYS A 40 -45.09 21.90 5.52
N TYR A 41 -44.17 22.81 5.24
CA TYR A 41 -42.74 22.48 5.25
C TYR A 41 -42.26 22.11 6.65
N GLU A 42 -41.29 21.20 6.72
CA GLU A 42 -40.64 20.72 7.95
C GLU A 42 -39.55 21.69 8.43
N ASP A 43 -39.45 21.89 9.75
CA ASP A 43 -38.48 22.83 10.32
C ASP A 43 -37.04 22.40 10.06
N ILE A 44 -36.14 23.37 9.98
CA ILE A 44 -34.72 23.11 9.76
C ILE A 44 -34.13 22.50 11.04
N LYS A 45 -33.90 21.19 11.00
CA LYS A 45 -33.10 20.44 11.99
C LYS A 45 -31.86 21.21 12.45
N GLY A 46 -31.63 21.23 13.76
CA GLY A 46 -30.50 21.89 14.39
C GLY A 46 -30.67 23.39 14.60
N MET A 47 -31.72 24.01 14.06
CA MET A 47 -31.91 25.46 14.06
C MET A 47 -33.16 25.83 14.87
N LYS A 48 -33.07 26.85 15.72
CA LYS A 48 -34.25 27.32 16.48
C LYS A 48 -35.25 28.05 15.59
N LYS A 49 -34.77 28.66 14.51
CA LYS A 49 -35.56 29.42 13.53
C LYS A 49 -35.19 29.01 12.11
N ASN A 50 -36.19 28.88 11.25
CA ASN A 50 -36.02 28.56 9.83
C ASN A 50 -35.41 29.72 9.02
N MET A 51 -35.53 30.94 9.55
CA MET A 51 -34.96 32.14 8.96
C MET A 51 -34.25 32.96 10.04
N PHE A 52 -32.99 33.34 9.78
CA PHE A 52 -32.25 34.19 10.71
C PHE A 52 -31.19 35.05 9.99
N PHE A 53 -31.05 36.29 10.44
CA PHE A 53 -30.13 37.27 9.91
C PHE A 53 -29.02 37.57 10.94
N ILE A 54 -27.78 37.25 10.60
CA ILE A 54 -26.60 37.42 11.44
C ILE A 54 -25.97 38.78 11.15
N SER A 55 -26.08 39.70 12.12
CA SER A 55 -25.50 41.04 12.02
C SER A 55 -24.05 41.05 12.49
N HIS A 56 -23.20 41.79 11.78
CA HIS A 56 -21.81 42.03 12.18
C HIS A 56 -21.30 43.38 11.68
N SER A 57 -20.14 43.81 12.20
CA SER A 57 -19.46 45.05 11.79
C SER A 57 -18.03 44.83 11.25
N HIS A 58 -17.62 43.57 11.06
CA HIS A 58 -16.33 43.22 10.45
C HIS A 58 -16.18 43.80 9.03
N LEU A 59 -15.04 44.42 8.76
CA LEU A 59 -14.76 45.11 7.49
C LEU A 59 -14.49 44.13 6.34
N GLU A 60 -14.86 44.54 5.13
CA GLU A 60 -14.60 43.84 3.88
C GLU A 60 -13.08 43.88 3.52
N ASN A 61 -12.58 42.82 2.89
CA ASN A 61 -11.23 42.75 2.35
C ASN A 61 -11.14 43.67 1.11
N THR A 62 -10.18 44.60 1.10
CA THR A 62 -9.88 45.46 -0.05
C THR A 62 -8.82 44.80 -0.92
N SER A 63 -9.16 44.44 -2.17
CA SER A 63 -8.19 44.08 -3.21
C SER A 63 -8.11 45.21 -4.25
N ASP A 64 -6.94 45.83 -4.38
CA ASP A 64 -6.72 47.05 -5.18
C ASP A 64 -6.88 46.86 -6.71
N GLU A 65 -6.88 45.63 -7.22
CA GLU A 65 -6.79 45.32 -8.66
C GLU A 65 -8.12 44.84 -9.29
N SER A 66 -9.17 44.62 -8.49
CA SER A 66 -10.47 44.17 -9.02
C SER A 66 -11.62 44.81 -8.26
N HIS A 67 -12.70 45.22 -8.94
CA HIS A 67 -13.96 45.71 -8.34
C HIS A 67 -14.73 44.63 -7.55
N SER A 68 -14.02 43.63 -7.04
CA SER A 68 -14.53 42.40 -6.46
C SER A 68 -14.32 42.47 -4.95
N HIS A 69 -15.40 42.62 -4.20
CA HIS A 69 -15.35 42.69 -2.73
C HIS A 69 -15.44 41.29 -2.13
N GLY A 70 -14.74 41.08 -1.02
CA GLY A 70 -14.81 39.87 -0.20
C GLY A 70 -14.88 40.20 1.29
N ASN A 71 -15.39 39.29 2.09
CA ASN A 71 -15.48 39.39 3.54
C ASN A 71 -15.20 38.00 4.14
N GLU A 72 -13.98 37.83 4.64
CA GLU A 72 -13.49 36.57 5.21
C GLU A 72 -14.29 36.13 6.46
N HIS A 73 -14.75 37.08 7.28
CA HIS A 73 -15.59 36.77 8.44
C HIS A 73 -16.92 36.15 8.02
N GLU A 74 -17.59 36.74 7.03
CA GLU A 74 -18.83 36.17 6.49
C GLU A 74 -18.62 34.78 5.88
N ALA A 75 -17.53 34.61 5.11
CA ALA A 75 -17.24 33.36 4.43
C ALA A 75 -16.98 32.21 5.41
N THR A 76 -16.09 32.43 6.38
CA THR A 76 -15.73 31.44 7.41
C THR A 76 -16.94 31.05 8.27
N PHE A 77 -17.77 32.02 8.66
CA PHE A 77 -18.99 31.75 9.41
C PHE A 77 -20.00 30.90 8.62
N LEU A 78 -20.27 31.26 7.36
CA LEU A 78 -21.21 30.48 6.54
C LEU A 78 -20.71 29.06 6.26
N VAL A 79 -19.40 28.87 6.06
CA VAL A 79 -18.82 27.53 5.88
C VAL A 79 -18.97 26.69 7.15
N ALA A 80 -18.74 27.27 8.33
CA ALA A 80 -18.96 26.59 9.60
C ALA A 80 -20.45 26.24 9.82
N LEU A 81 -21.36 27.14 9.47
CA LEU A 81 -22.80 26.87 9.49
C LEU A 81 -23.20 25.74 8.52
N CYS A 82 -22.63 25.75 7.31
CA CYS A 82 -22.87 24.68 6.34
C CYS A 82 -22.40 23.32 6.85
N ARG A 83 -21.21 23.28 7.47
CA ARG A 83 -20.68 22.07 8.13
C ARG A 83 -21.65 21.58 9.20
N TYR A 84 -22.14 22.48 10.04
CA TYR A 84 -23.12 22.15 11.07
C TYR A 84 -24.42 21.58 10.47
N LEU A 85 -24.95 22.17 9.40
CA LEU A 85 -26.14 21.67 8.72
C LEU A 85 -25.93 20.28 8.09
N ILE A 86 -24.76 20.03 7.50
CA ILE A 86 -24.41 18.69 7.00
C ILE A 86 -24.37 17.68 8.17
N GLN A 87 -23.82 18.07 9.33
CA GLN A 87 -23.87 17.26 10.56
C GLN A 87 -25.30 17.03 11.10
N GLN A 88 -26.30 17.83 10.69
CA GLN A 88 -27.73 17.55 10.97
C GLN A 88 -28.35 16.51 10.00
N GLY A 89 -27.58 16.03 9.03
CA GLY A 89 -28.03 15.10 7.99
C GLY A 89 -28.64 15.78 6.76
N TYR A 90 -28.35 17.05 6.50
CA TYR A 90 -28.69 17.67 5.21
C TYR A 90 -27.66 17.30 4.14
N PRO A 91 -28.07 16.74 3.00
CA PRO A 91 -27.14 16.50 1.90
C PRO A 91 -26.67 17.83 1.29
N ALA A 92 -25.41 17.87 0.86
CA ALA A 92 -24.76 19.06 0.31
C ALA A 92 -25.55 19.70 -0.87
N GLU A 93 -26.22 18.88 -1.68
CA GLU A 93 -27.03 19.33 -2.82
C GLU A 93 -28.23 20.20 -2.42
N LYS A 94 -28.71 20.06 -1.19
CA LYS A 94 -29.86 20.81 -0.66
C LYS A 94 -29.48 22.15 -0.04
N ILE A 95 -28.18 22.46 0.00
CA ILE A 95 -27.63 23.69 0.54
C ILE A 95 -26.99 24.49 -0.61
N THR A 96 -27.14 25.80 -0.59
CA THR A 96 -26.45 26.67 -1.55
C THR A 96 -25.91 27.92 -0.88
N PHE A 97 -24.64 28.19 -1.12
CA PHE A 97 -24.04 29.49 -0.84
C PHE A 97 -24.41 30.48 -1.94
N LEU A 98 -24.96 31.60 -1.54
CA LEU A 98 -25.31 32.71 -2.40
C LEU A 98 -24.55 33.95 -1.97
N THR A 99 -23.98 34.69 -2.92
CA THR A 99 -23.33 35.96 -2.62
C THR A 99 -23.55 36.99 -3.72
N THR A 100 -23.43 38.26 -3.38
CA THR A 100 -23.63 39.39 -4.30
C THR A 100 -22.38 39.74 -5.10
N TYR A 101 -21.20 39.25 -4.69
CA TYR A 101 -19.91 39.59 -5.31
C TYR A 101 -19.13 38.35 -5.73
N THR A 102 -18.54 38.39 -6.93
CA THR A 102 -17.67 37.31 -7.43
C THR A 102 -16.44 37.12 -6.54
N GLY A 103 -15.92 38.20 -5.94
CA GLY A 103 -14.77 38.16 -5.03
C GLY A 103 -15.06 37.28 -3.83
N GLN A 104 -16.23 37.47 -3.23
CA GLN A 104 -16.71 36.63 -2.14
C GLN A 104 -16.92 35.16 -2.54
N MET A 105 -17.31 34.88 -3.79
CA MET A 105 -17.36 33.48 -4.24
C MET A 105 -15.97 32.82 -4.17
N PHE A 106 -14.90 33.54 -4.53
CA PHE A 106 -13.55 32.98 -4.41
C PHE A 106 -13.17 32.77 -2.95
N VAL A 107 -13.44 33.74 -2.07
CA VAL A 107 -13.17 33.61 -0.61
C VAL A 107 -13.91 32.41 -0.02
N ILE A 108 -15.22 32.25 -0.29
CA ILE A 108 -16.00 31.10 0.20
C ILE A 108 -15.45 29.79 -0.37
N ARG A 109 -15.07 29.77 -1.65
CA ARG A 109 -14.50 28.57 -2.28
C ARG A 109 -13.17 28.18 -1.64
N ASP A 110 -12.31 29.12 -1.34
CA ASP A 110 -11.03 28.88 -0.68
C ASP A 110 -11.24 28.34 0.75
N CYS A 111 -12.20 28.91 1.49
CA CYS A 111 -12.61 28.37 2.80
C CYS A 111 -13.12 26.92 2.69
N LEU A 112 -13.97 26.62 1.70
CA LEU A 112 -14.46 25.25 1.46
C LEU A 112 -13.34 24.26 1.09
N GLN A 113 -12.31 24.71 0.39
CA GLN A 113 -11.17 23.87 0.02
C GLN A 113 -10.22 23.60 1.19
N ALA A 114 -10.12 24.53 2.15
CA ALA A 114 -9.33 24.36 3.36
C ALA A 114 -9.93 23.33 4.32
N GLU A 115 -11.24 23.06 4.22
CA GLU A 115 -11.94 22.06 5.01
C GLU A 115 -11.55 20.63 4.61
N LYS A 116 -11.41 19.75 5.61
CA LYS A 116 -11.10 18.33 5.39
C LYS A 116 -12.32 17.50 4.98
N ASN A 117 -13.53 18.07 5.07
CA ASN A 117 -14.77 17.38 4.78
C ASN A 117 -15.06 17.44 3.26
N GLU A 118 -15.01 16.30 2.58
CA GLU A 118 -15.28 16.21 1.14
C GLU A 118 -16.71 16.59 0.76
N GLU A 119 -17.70 16.40 1.64
CA GLU A 119 -19.09 16.73 1.34
C GLU A 119 -19.31 18.24 1.20
N LEU A 120 -18.58 19.06 1.97
CA LEU A 120 -18.64 20.51 1.86
C LEU A 120 -18.22 21.01 0.48
N LYS A 121 -17.32 20.30 -0.21
CA LYS A 121 -16.82 20.68 -1.54
C LYS A 121 -17.88 20.50 -2.63
N ASN A 122 -18.92 19.68 -2.37
CA ASN A 122 -20.01 19.43 -3.30
C ASN A 122 -21.16 20.45 -3.15
N VAL A 123 -21.09 21.36 -2.18
CA VAL A 123 -22.12 22.37 -1.96
C VAL A 123 -22.13 23.39 -3.09
N ARG A 124 -23.32 23.70 -3.60
CA ARG A 124 -23.48 24.68 -4.68
C ARG A 124 -23.08 26.08 -4.19
N LEU A 125 -22.29 26.78 -5.00
CA LEU A 125 -21.87 28.16 -4.76
C LEU A 125 -22.12 29.00 -6.01
N ALA A 126 -22.88 30.08 -5.87
CA ALA A 126 -23.25 30.96 -6.99
C ALA A 126 -23.33 32.44 -6.57
N THR A 127 -23.18 33.34 -7.54
CA THR A 127 -23.60 34.73 -7.37
C THR A 127 -25.11 34.87 -7.58
N VAL A 128 -25.70 35.91 -6.99
CA VAL A 128 -27.12 36.27 -7.19
C VAL A 128 -27.50 36.35 -8.67
N ASP A 129 -26.64 36.94 -9.51
CA ASP A 129 -26.89 37.09 -10.96
C ASP A 129 -26.91 35.74 -11.68
N ASN A 130 -26.03 34.82 -11.30
CA ASN A 130 -25.91 33.50 -11.93
C ASN A 130 -26.93 32.49 -11.39
N PHE A 131 -27.65 32.83 -10.31
CA PHE A 131 -28.63 31.96 -9.65
C PHE A 131 -30.08 32.33 -10.00
N GLN A 132 -30.29 33.14 -11.04
CA GLN A 132 -31.62 33.59 -11.43
C GLN A 132 -32.44 32.42 -12.01
N GLY A 133 -33.56 32.11 -11.36
CA GLY A 133 -34.46 31.03 -11.77
C GLY A 133 -34.19 29.71 -11.07
N GLU A 134 -33.06 29.60 -10.37
CA GLU A 134 -32.76 28.48 -9.47
C GLU A 134 -33.41 28.70 -8.09
N GLU A 135 -33.57 27.61 -7.35
CA GLU A 135 -34.08 27.55 -5.97
C GLU A 135 -33.43 26.37 -5.23
N ASN A 136 -33.32 26.45 -3.91
CA ASN A 136 -32.88 25.32 -3.10
C ASN A 136 -33.58 25.29 -1.73
N ASP A 137 -33.50 24.15 -1.03
CA ASP A 137 -34.13 23.97 0.27
C ASP A 137 -33.53 24.92 1.31
N ILE A 138 -32.20 25.04 1.36
CA ILE A 138 -31.48 25.93 2.28
C ILE A 138 -30.55 26.87 1.51
N ILE A 139 -30.67 28.18 1.76
CA ILE A 139 -29.76 29.20 1.21
C ILE A 139 -28.97 29.88 2.33
N LEU A 140 -27.66 29.97 2.12
CA LEU A 140 -26.70 30.68 2.95
C LEU A 140 -26.23 31.92 2.19
N LEU A 141 -26.75 33.09 2.55
CA LEU A 141 -26.51 34.35 1.84
C LEU A 141 -25.44 35.21 2.54
N SER A 142 -24.43 35.64 1.79
CA SER A 142 -23.43 36.64 2.22
C SER A 142 -23.64 37.97 1.49
N LEU A 143 -23.78 39.05 2.25
CA LEU A 143 -23.98 40.41 1.73
C LEU A 143 -22.67 41.18 1.51
N VAL A 144 -21.58 40.76 2.14
CA VAL A 144 -20.18 41.23 1.94
C VAL A 144 -19.90 42.64 2.42
N ARG A 145 -20.77 43.60 2.08
CA ARG A 145 -20.49 45.03 2.19
C ARG A 145 -20.41 45.48 3.63
N SER A 146 -19.22 45.93 4.00
CA SER A 146 -18.93 46.49 5.31
C SER A 146 -17.65 47.32 5.19
N ASN A 147 -17.78 48.64 5.08
CA ASN A 147 -16.65 49.53 4.82
C ASN A 147 -16.79 50.86 5.55
N GLN A 148 -15.65 51.51 5.81
CA GLN A 148 -15.59 52.82 6.47
C GLN A 148 -16.19 53.96 5.62
N THR A 149 -16.27 53.76 4.30
CA THR A 149 -16.86 54.75 3.36
C THR A 149 -18.38 54.71 3.30
N GLU A 150 -19.01 53.83 4.09
CA GLU A 150 -20.44 53.57 4.14
C GLU A 150 -21.13 53.31 2.79
N LYS A 151 -20.42 52.68 1.85
CA LYS A 151 -20.97 52.33 0.52
C LYS A 151 -21.60 50.95 0.54
N VAL A 152 -22.91 50.90 0.29
CA VAL A 152 -23.70 49.65 0.16
C VAL A 152 -23.69 49.05 -1.24
N GLY A 153 -23.30 49.84 -2.25
CA GLY A 153 -23.10 49.37 -3.63
C GLY A 153 -24.29 48.62 -4.22
N PHE A 154 -24.01 47.40 -4.67
CA PHE A 154 -24.86 46.55 -5.52
C PHE A 154 -26.18 46.10 -4.86
N ILE A 155 -26.21 46.12 -3.52
CA ILE A 155 -27.35 45.66 -2.71
C ILE A 155 -28.50 46.69 -2.70
N LYS A 156 -28.25 47.94 -3.11
CA LYS A 156 -29.29 48.97 -3.26
C LYS A 156 -30.28 48.66 -4.39
N ILE A 157 -29.91 47.80 -5.34
CA ILE A 157 -30.76 47.48 -6.50
C ILE A 157 -31.85 46.51 -6.07
N VAL A 158 -33.10 47.00 -6.06
CA VAL A 158 -34.30 46.26 -5.64
C VAL A 158 -34.37 44.88 -6.26
N ASN A 159 -34.24 44.78 -7.59
CA ASN A 159 -34.36 43.51 -8.30
C ASN A 159 -33.33 42.46 -7.83
N ARG A 160 -32.11 42.89 -7.47
CA ARG A 160 -31.07 41.96 -6.99
C ARG A 160 -31.34 41.53 -5.55
N ALA A 161 -31.83 42.43 -4.71
CA ALA A 161 -32.31 42.09 -3.37
C ALA A 161 -33.50 41.09 -3.43
N CYS A 162 -34.45 41.30 -4.34
CA CYS A 162 -35.55 40.35 -4.59
C CYS A 162 -35.01 38.97 -4.93
N VAL A 163 -34.07 38.91 -5.87
CA VAL A 163 -33.47 37.65 -6.31
C VAL A 163 -32.73 36.99 -5.16
N ALA A 164 -31.94 37.72 -4.38
CA ALA A 164 -31.16 37.14 -3.27
C ALA A 164 -32.05 36.56 -2.16
N LEU A 165 -33.13 37.24 -1.80
CA LEU A 165 -34.01 36.89 -0.68
C LEU A 165 -35.07 35.83 -1.04
N SER A 166 -35.26 35.50 -2.31
CA SER A 166 -36.36 34.63 -2.79
C SER A 166 -35.96 33.23 -3.27
N ARG A 167 -34.75 32.77 -2.92
CA ARG A 167 -34.18 31.51 -3.41
C ARG A 167 -34.37 30.32 -2.48
N ALA A 168 -34.61 30.58 -1.20
CA ALA A 168 -34.79 29.55 -0.20
C ALA A 168 -36.22 29.04 -0.15
N LYS A 169 -36.39 27.72 -0.15
CA LYS A 169 -37.70 27.09 0.04
C LYS A 169 -38.03 26.92 1.52
N LYS A 170 -37.10 26.36 2.29
CA LYS A 170 -37.29 25.95 3.69
C LYS A 170 -36.45 26.76 4.68
N GLY A 171 -35.15 26.93 4.42
CA GLY A 171 -34.21 27.57 5.34
C GLY A 171 -33.48 28.76 4.72
N PHE A 172 -33.46 29.90 5.41
CA PHE A 172 -32.81 31.11 4.91
C PHE A 172 -31.94 31.78 5.98
N TYR A 173 -30.62 31.71 5.79
CA TYR A 173 -29.65 32.30 6.70
C TYR A 173 -28.82 33.35 5.98
N CYS A 174 -28.88 34.58 6.45
CA CYS A 174 -28.22 35.72 5.82
C CYS A 174 -27.22 36.34 6.79
N ILE A 175 -25.99 36.61 6.34
CA ILE A 175 -24.99 37.33 7.12
C ILE A 175 -24.63 38.65 6.42
N GLY A 176 -24.46 39.72 7.20
CA GLY A 176 -24.09 41.02 6.68
C GLY A 176 -24.07 42.13 7.72
N ASN A 177 -23.60 43.31 7.30
CA ASN A 177 -23.64 44.52 8.11
C ASN A 177 -24.99 45.25 7.95
N PHE A 178 -25.96 44.89 8.78
CA PHE A 178 -27.32 45.45 8.71
C PHE A 178 -27.42 46.89 9.23
N ASP A 179 -26.51 47.32 10.10
CA ASP A 179 -26.40 48.72 10.54
C ASP A 179 -26.05 49.63 9.37
N LEU A 180 -25.15 49.18 8.48
CA LEU A 180 -24.78 49.89 7.28
C LEU A 180 -25.92 49.87 6.25
N LEU A 181 -26.54 48.71 6.03
CA LEU A 181 -27.58 48.53 5.02
C LEU A 181 -28.87 49.29 5.34
N SER A 182 -29.29 49.28 6.61
CA SER A 182 -30.50 49.97 7.06
C SER A 182 -30.40 51.49 6.93
N LYS A 183 -29.20 52.07 7.11
CA LYS A 183 -28.96 53.52 6.95
C LYS A 183 -29.02 53.99 5.50
N HIS A 184 -28.61 53.16 4.55
CA HIS A 184 -28.37 53.56 3.16
C HIS A 184 -29.33 52.93 2.14
N SER A 185 -30.32 52.14 2.60
CA SER A 185 -31.36 51.55 1.75
C SER A 185 -32.71 51.43 2.45
N ASP A 186 -33.73 52.06 1.86
CA ASP A 186 -35.10 52.08 2.40
C ASP A 186 -35.71 50.68 2.52
N ILE A 187 -35.43 49.79 1.56
CA ILE A 187 -35.95 48.42 1.57
C ILE A 187 -35.33 47.62 2.70
N TRP A 188 -34.00 47.72 2.88
CA TRP A 188 -33.32 47.04 3.96
C TRP A 188 -33.71 47.60 5.33
N SER A 189 -33.96 48.91 5.45
CA SER A 189 -34.52 49.50 6.67
C SER A 189 -35.85 48.84 7.07
N LYS A 190 -36.79 48.72 6.12
CA LYS A 190 -38.09 48.06 6.35
C LYS A 190 -37.96 46.56 6.65
N ILE A 191 -37.04 45.86 5.98
CA ILE A 191 -36.77 44.45 6.21
C ILE A 191 -36.19 44.25 7.62
N VAL A 192 -35.19 45.04 8.01
CA VAL A 192 -34.56 44.98 9.34
C VAL A 192 -35.59 45.24 10.44
N ALA A 193 -36.44 46.26 10.31
CA ALA A 193 -37.51 46.52 11.28
C ALA A 193 -38.47 45.32 11.45
N ASN A 194 -38.86 44.65 10.36
CA ASN A 194 -39.68 43.44 10.44
C ASN A 194 -38.93 42.26 11.09
N LEU A 195 -37.64 42.13 10.83
CA LEU A 195 -36.80 41.10 11.45
C LEU A 195 -36.62 41.32 12.94
N GLU A 196 -36.49 42.56 13.39
CA GLU A 196 -36.43 42.92 14.81
C GLU A 196 -37.74 42.56 15.54
N VAL A 197 -38.89 42.89 14.95
CA VAL A 197 -40.21 42.54 15.52
C VAL A 197 -40.40 41.03 15.62
N SER A 198 -39.95 40.27 14.63
CA SER A 198 -40.00 38.80 14.66
C SER A 198 -38.86 38.17 15.48
N GLY A 199 -37.89 38.95 15.96
CA GLY A 199 -36.68 38.51 16.65
C GLY A 199 -35.76 37.63 15.80
N SER A 200 -35.82 37.75 14.47
CA SER A 200 -35.09 36.90 13.51
C SER A 200 -33.82 37.57 12.96
N ILE A 201 -33.28 38.54 13.70
CA ILE A 201 -32.00 39.20 13.47
C ILE A 201 -31.24 39.31 14.79
N GLY A 202 -29.92 39.18 14.74
CA GLY A 202 -29.04 39.38 15.89
C GLY A 202 -27.59 39.03 15.57
N ASN A 203 -26.71 39.18 16.55
CA ASN A 203 -25.28 38.86 16.39
C ASN A 203 -24.99 37.35 16.63
N ALA A 204 -25.96 36.63 17.20
CA ALA A 204 -25.84 35.25 17.62
C ALA A 204 -26.89 34.39 16.92
N LEU A 205 -26.46 33.36 16.20
CA LEU A 205 -27.35 32.43 15.53
C LEU A 205 -27.89 31.38 16.53
N PRO A 206 -29.22 31.29 16.75
CA PRO A 206 -29.77 30.34 17.71
C PRO A 206 -29.88 28.92 17.13
N LEU A 207 -29.23 27.98 17.80
CA LEU A 207 -29.17 26.55 17.47
C LEU A 207 -29.95 25.73 18.52
N VAL A 208 -30.40 24.54 18.13
CA VAL A 208 -31.08 23.61 19.06
C VAL A 208 -30.64 22.18 18.81
N CYS A 209 -30.20 21.50 19.87
CA CYS A 209 -29.84 20.09 19.81
C CYS A 209 -31.08 19.24 19.55
N GLN A 210 -31.06 18.42 18.51
CA GLN A 210 -32.20 17.57 18.13
C GLN A 210 -32.47 16.42 19.11
N ILE A 211 -31.47 16.03 19.91
CA ILE A 211 -31.57 14.89 20.84
C ILE A 211 -31.96 15.36 22.25
N HIS A 212 -31.29 16.40 22.75
CA HIS A 212 -31.46 16.89 24.13
C HIS A 212 -32.34 18.14 24.23
N HIS A 213 -32.77 18.73 23.11
CA HIS A 213 -33.53 19.98 23.03
C HIS A 213 -32.87 21.16 23.76
N GLU A 214 -31.55 21.11 23.90
CA GLU A 214 -30.74 22.17 24.51
C GLU A 214 -30.53 23.29 23.50
N GLU A 215 -30.87 24.52 23.90
CA GLU A 215 -30.68 25.71 23.08
C GLU A 215 -29.24 26.22 23.22
N MET A 216 -28.65 26.60 22.09
CA MET A 216 -27.29 27.13 22.01
C MET A 216 -27.28 28.35 21.10
N THR A 217 -26.20 29.12 21.13
CA THR A 217 -26.01 30.26 20.21
C THR A 217 -24.62 30.24 19.61
N ALA A 218 -24.50 30.59 18.34
CA ALA A 218 -23.23 30.75 17.64
C ALA A 218 -23.03 32.21 17.21
N GLU A 219 -22.14 32.91 17.89
CA GLU A 219 -21.73 34.29 17.58
C GLU A 219 -20.45 34.27 16.73
N ALA A 220 -19.54 33.35 17.03
CA ALA A 220 -18.27 33.19 16.34
C ALA A 220 -18.14 31.80 15.70
N VAL A 221 -17.16 31.64 14.81
CA VAL A 221 -16.90 30.38 14.09
C VAL A 221 -16.54 29.26 15.07
N GLU A 222 -15.82 29.59 16.14
CA GLU A 222 -15.38 28.66 17.16
C GLU A 222 -16.56 28.11 17.98
N ASP A 223 -17.67 28.84 18.07
CA ASP A 223 -18.85 28.40 18.80
C ASP A 223 -19.46 27.13 18.20
N PHE A 224 -19.41 26.96 16.89
CA PHE A 224 -19.88 25.73 16.26
C PHE A 224 -19.08 24.52 16.75
N SER A 225 -17.75 24.64 16.81
CA SER A 225 -16.88 23.55 17.29
C SER A 225 -16.93 23.38 18.81
N ASN A 226 -17.08 24.46 19.57
CA ASN A 226 -17.08 24.40 21.04
C ASN A 226 -18.43 23.96 21.60
N LYS A 227 -19.54 24.45 21.04
CA LYS A 227 -20.91 24.20 21.53
C LYS A 227 -21.58 23.03 20.80
N ALA A 228 -21.25 22.83 19.53
CA ALA A 228 -21.82 21.76 18.72
C ALA A 228 -20.77 20.95 17.89
N PRO A 229 -19.75 20.36 18.53
CA PRO A 229 -18.61 19.74 17.85
C PRO A 229 -19.01 18.67 16.81
N ASP A 230 -19.95 17.79 17.17
CA ASP A 230 -20.46 16.71 16.34
C ASP A 230 -21.90 16.97 15.85
N GLY A 231 -22.33 18.23 15.80
CA GLY A 231 -23.67 18.65 15.37
C GLY A 231 -24.76 18.58 16.45
N GLY A 232 -24.59 17.84 17.54
CA GLY A 232 -25.47 17.93 18.72
C GLY A 232 -24.89 18.87 19.78
N CYS A 233 -25.42 18.85 21.01
CA CYS A 233 -24.86 19.65 22.11
C CYS A 233 -23.56 19.04 22.68
N GLN A 234 -22.97 19.72 23.66
CA GLN A 234 -21.69 19.32 24.28
C GLN A 234 -21.76 18.01 25.11
N ARG A 235 -22.96 17.51 25.41
CA ARG A 235 -23.12 16.29 26.21
C ARG A 235 -22.48 15.10 25.51
N PRO A 236 -21.82 14.19 26.24
CA PRO A 236 -21.27 12.97 25.65
C PRO A 236 -22.38 12.08 25.10
N CYS A 237 -22.08 11.32 24.04
CA CYS A 237 -23.00 10.30 23.56
C CYS A 237 -23.05 9.12 24.55
N GLU A 238 -24.23 8.80 25.07
CA GLU A 238 -24.41 7.73 26.06
C GLU A 238 -24.70 6.35 25.42
N VAL A 239 -24.69 6.26 24.08
CA VAL A 239 -24.96 5.01 23.36
C VAL A 239 -23.83 4.01 23.56
N ARG A 240 -24.22 2.76 23.90
CA ARG A 240 -23.33 1.59 23.88
C ARG A 240 -23.45 0.88 22.55
N LEU A 241 -22.31 0.71 21.88
CA LEU A 241 -22.20 0.03 20.60
C LEU A 241 -22.41 -1.48 20.77
N GLU A 242 -22.69 -2.19 19.68
CA GLU A 242 -22.84 -3.65 19.68
C GLU A 242 -21.60 -4.38 20.23
N CYS A 243 -20.41 -3.77 20.09
CA CYS A 243 -19.19 -4.32 20.63
C CYS A 243 -19.03 -4.17 22.15
N GLY A 244 -19.98 -3.49 22.83
CA GLY A 244 -19.98 -3.23 24.26
C GLY A 244 -19.25 -1.94 24.68
N HIS A 245 -18.49 -1.31 23.78
CA HIS A 245 -17.85 -0.02 24.06
C HIS A 245 -18.86 1.14 23.99
N ALA A 246 -18.63 2.17 24.82
CA ALA A 246 -19.38 3.42 24.73
C ALA A 246 -18.88 4.27 23.55
N CYS A 247 -19.78 5.00 22.92
CA CYS A 247 -19.40 6.01 21.93
C CYS A 247 -18.56 7.12 22.59
N LYS A 248 -17.48 7.55 21.93
CA LYS A 248 -16.58 8.62 22.42
C LYS A 248 -16.88 10.00 21.84
N ARG A 249 -17.88 10.12 20.97
CA ARG A 249 -18.30 11.41 20.40
C ARG A 249 -19.16 12.20 21.40
N SER A 250 -19.23 13.51 21.20
CA SER A 250 -20.31 14.31 21.78
C SER A 250 -21.63 13.95 21.11
N CYS A 251 -22.73 14.47 21.63
CA CYS A 251 -24.06 14.32 21.06
C CYS A 251 -24.02 14.61 19.57
N HIS A 252 -24.54 13.69 18.75
CA HIS A 252 -24.47 13.79 17.29
C HIS A 252 -25.76 13.24 16.66
N PRO A 253 -26.45 14.00 15.78
CA PRO A 253 -27.75 13.61 15.23
C PRO A 253 -27.68 12.84 13.90
N TYR A 254 -26.52 12.84 13.23
CA TYR A 254 -26.35 12.19 11.92
C TYR A 254 -26.39 10.66 11.98
N ASP A 255 -25.85 10.04 13.04
CA ASP A 255 -25.73 8.58 13.18
C ASP A 255 -26.22 8.12 14.57
N THR A 256 -27.47 8.42 14.89
CA THR A 256 -28.06 8.11 16.21
C THR A 256 -28.03 6.61 16.52
N GLU A 257 -28.19 5.75 15.51
CA GLU A 257 -28.12 4.30 15.63
C GLU A 257 -26.69 3.72 15.60
N HIS A 258 -25.67 4.57 15.36
CA HIS A 258 -24.26 4.19 15.33
C HIS A 258 -23.94 3.09 14.31
N VAL A 259 -24.60 3.14 13.15
CA VAL A 259 -24.40 2.20 12.04
C VAL A 259 -23.10 2.49 11.31
N GLU A 260 -22.76 3.77 11.14
CA GLU A 260 -21.53 4.19 10.46
C GLU A 260 -20.36 4.38 11.44
N TYR A 261 -20.65 4.61 12.72
CA TYR A 261 -19.63 4.86 13.74
C TYR A 261 -18.72 3.65 14.00
N CYS A 262 -17.47 3.76 13.56
CA CYS A 262 -16.40 2.79 13.81
C CYS A 262 -15.85 2.94 15.24
N CYS A 263 -16.05 1.94 16.11
CA CYS A 263 -15.40 1.88 17.41
C CYS A 263 -13.86 1.86 17.29
N GLY A 264 -13.21 2.91 17.80
CA GLY A 264 -11.76 3.08 17.81
C GLY A 264 -11.02 2.39 18.98
N GLU A 265 -11.73 1.67 19.86
CA GLU A 265 -11.10 0.99 21.00
C GLU A 265 -10.41 -0.31 20.59
N PRO A 266 -9.40 -0.76 21.35
CA PRO A 266 -8.85 -2.10 21.21
C PRO A 266 -9.95 -3.16 21.32
N CYS A 267 -9.91 -4.17 20.46
CA CYS A 267 -10.92 -5.21 20.49
C CYS A 267 -10.77 -6.09 21.74
N ALA A 268 -11.77 -6.11 22.61
CA ALA A 268 -11.79 -6.97 23.80
C ALA A 268 -12.12 -8.45 23.49
N LYS A 269 -12.42 -8.80 22.23
CA LYS A 269 -12.75 -10.17 21.83
C LYS A 269 -11.51 -11.05 21.84
N LYS A 270 -11.67 -12.31 22.27
CA LYS A 270 -10.62 -13.33 22.18
C LYS A 270 -10.53 -13.89 20.76
N ILE A 271 -9.31 -14.25 20.34
CA ILE A 271 -9.08 -14.91 19.05
C ILE A 271 -9.64 -16.34 19.12
N VAL A 272 -10.37 -16.76 18.09
CA VAL A 272 -10.98 -18.09 18.05
C VAL A 272 -9.91 -19.17 18.14
N GLY A 273 -10.00 -20.06 19.14
CA GLY A 273 -9.06 -21.16 19.35
C GLY A 273 -7.91 -20.86 20.33
N CYS A 274 -7.84 -19.67 20.94
CA CYS A 274 -6.94 -19.38 22.05
C CYS A 274 -7.50 -18.34 23.03
N ASP A 275 -6.84 -18.15 24.17
CA ASP A 275 -7.24 -17.17 25.19
C ASP A 275 -6.67 -15.75 24.96
N HIS A 276 -5.94 -15.54 23.87
CA HIS A 276 -5.33 -14.24 23.57
C HIS A 276 -6.37 -13.25 23.01
N VAL A 277 -6.22 -11.99 23.42
CA VAL A 277 -7.08 -10.87 23.00
C VAL A 277 -6.71 -10.44 21.57
N CYS A 278 -7.71 -10.05 20.79
CA CYS A 278 -7.51 -9.56 19.42
C CYS A 278 -6.66 -8.27 19.42
N PRO A 279 -5.56 -8.20 18.65
CA PRO A 279 -4.70 -7.01 18.59
C PRO A 279 -5.27 -5.89 17.71
N LYS A 280 -6.39 -6.13 17.01
CA LYS A 280 -7.01 -5.16 16.11
C LYS A 280 -7.95 -4.22 16.86
N LEU A 281 -8.27 -3.09 16.23
CA LEU A 281 -9.35 -2.21 16.67
C LEU A 281 -10.70 -2.90 16.53
N CYS A 282 -11.64 -2.51 17.38
CA CYS A 282 -12.92 -3.19 17.50
C CYS A 282 -13.76 -3.12 16.23
N CYS A 283 -13.63 -2.04 15.45
CA CYS A 283 -14.35 -1.92 14.18
C CYS A 283 -13.71 -2.66 12.99
N LYS A 284 -12.65 -3.43 13.23
CA LYS A 284 -12.08 -4.34 12.22
C LYS A 284 -12.50 -5.77 12.51
N GLU A 285 -12.62 -6.56 11.45
CA GLU A 285 -12.80 -8.01 11.59
C GLU A 285 -11.67 -8.60 12.45
N CYS A 286 -12.05 -9.42 13.43
CA CYS A 286 -11.12 -9.96 14.41
C CYS A 286 -10.05 -10.82 13.74
N GLU A 287 -8.83 -10.76 14.28
CA GLU A 287 -7.75 -11.61 13.80
C GLU A 287 -8.06 -13.08 14.14
N THR A 288 -7.77 -13.96 13.18
CA THR A 288 -7.98 -15.41 13.34
C THR A 288 -6.67 -16.16 13.56
N ASP A 289 -5.54 -15.64 13.06
CA ASP A 289 -4.21 -16.19 13.35
C ASP A 289 -3.56 -15.43 14.50
N CYS A 290 -3.51 -16.07 15.67
CA CYS A 290 -2.92 -15.45 16.85
C CYS A 290 -1.40 -15.20 16.65
N PRO A 291 -0.94 -13.93 16.69
CA PRO A 291 0.46 -13.59 16.45
C PRO A 291 1.38 -13.91 17.63
N GLU A 292 0.81 -14.17 18.82
CA GLU A 292 1.55 -14.47 20.04
C GLU A 292 2.39 -15.73 19.91
N PHE A 293 3.60 -15.67 20.45
CA PHE A 293 4.52 -16.80 20.50
C PHE A 293 4.36 -17.53 21.82
N VAL A 294 4.00 -18.81 21.74
CA VAL A 294 3.83 -19.68 22.90
C VAL A 294 4.77 -20.88 22.80
N GLU A 295 5.16 -21.41 23.95
CA GLU A 295 5.91 -22.65 24.02
C GLU A 295 4.98 -23.82 23.69
N LYS A 296 5.37 -24.63 22.69
CA LYS A 296 4.59 -25.79 22.26
C LYS A 296 5.46 -27.04 22.32
N THR A 297 4.95 -28.07 23.00
CA THR A 297 5.58 -29.39 23.05
C THR A 297 5.18 -30.22 21.85
N LEU A 298 6.16 -30.70 21.07
CA LEU A 298 5.93 -31.49 19.87
C LEU A 298 5.54 -32.94 20.24
N PRO A 299 4.38 -33.46 19.80
CA PRO A 299 3.92 -34.80 20.19
C PRO A 299 4.80 -35.94 19.63
N ARG A 300 5.59 -35.69 18.58
CA ARG A 300 6.45 -36.72 17.96
C ARG A 300 7.73 -37.00 18.73
N CYS A 301 8.24 -36.04 19.49
CA CYS A 301 9.53 -36.15 20.17
C CYS A 301 9.53 -35.65 21.62
N GLY A 302 8.47 -35.00 22.09
CA GLY A 302 8.38 -34.45 23.45
C GLY A 302 9.19 -33.17 23.67
N HIS A 303 9.90 -32.66 22.66
CA HIS A 303 10.65 -31.40 22.77
C HIS A 303 9.75 -30.19 22.68
N SER A 304 10.04 -29.17 23.50
CA SER A 304 9.37 -27.88 23.45
C SER A 304 10.05 -26.92 22.49
N GLN A 305 9.25 -26.11 21.78
CA GLN A 305 9.75 -25.02 20.97
C GLN A 305 8.78 -23.85 20.92
N THR A 306 9.32 -22.65 20.85
CA THR A 306 8.54 -21.42 20.70
C THR A 306 7.97 -21.32 19.27
N ALA A 307 6.66 -21.17 19.15
CA ALA A 307 5.97 -20.99 17.87
C ALA A 307 4.69 -20.15 18.03
N ARG A 308 4.15 -19.62 16.93
CA ARG A 308 2.88 -18.90 16.95
C ARG A 308 1.75 -19.75 17.52
N CYS A 309 0.90 -19.15 18.34
CA CYS A 309 -0.22 -19.80 18.99
C CYS A 309 -1.19 -20.44 17.98
N GLY A 310 -1.51 -19.77 16.87
CA GLY A 310 -2.38 -20.32 15.82
C GLY A 310 -1.76 -21.46 14.98
N LYS A 311 -0.44 -21.69 15.07
CA LYS A 311 0.26 -22.66 14.23
C LYS A 311 0.08 -24.09 14.72
N ASP A 312 -0.39 -24.99 13.85
CA ASP A 312 -0.54 -26.42 14.16
C ASP A 312 0.80 -27.08 14.52
N VAL A 313 0.82 -27.73 15.69
CA VAL A 313 1.98 -28.46 16.24
C VAL A 313 2.46 -29.56 15.29
N LYS A 314 1.56 -30.18 14.51
CA LYS A 314 1.91 -31.26 13.57
C LYS A 314 2.79 -30.78 12.41
N ARG A 315 2.74 -29.49 12.08
CA ARG A 315 3.52 -28.89 10.97
C ARG A 315 4.88 -28.36 11.43
N LEU A 316 5.18 -28.44 12.73
CA LEU A 316 6.43 -27.97 13.30
C LEU A 316 7.51 -29.07 13.22
N GLN A 317 8.69 -28.69 12.72
CA GLN A 317 9.88 -29.54 12.71
C GLN A 317 10.73 -29.22 13.94
N CYS A 318 11.13 -30.26 14.67
CA CYS A 318 11.98 -30.11 15.84
C CYS A 318 13.37 -29.58 15.43
N LYS A 319 13.87 -28.61 16.20
CA LYS A 319 15.21 -28.02 16.02
C LYS A 319 16.24 -28.52 17.04
N GLU A 320 15.83 -29.35 18.00
CA GLU A 320 16.75 -29.95 18.97
C GLU A 320 17.68 -30.97 18.30
N PRO A 321 18.91 -31.16 18.83
CA PRO A 321 19.82 -32.20 18.37
C PRO A 321 19.22 -33.60 18.58
N CYS A 322 19.65 -34.56 17.78
CA CYS A 322 19.19 -35.94 17.90
C CYS A 322 19.95 -36.69 19.01
N ASP A 323 19.25 -37.22 20.01
CA ASP A 323 19.87 -37.98 21.11
C ASP A 323 20.19 -39.45 20.76
N LYS A 324 19.91 -39.90 19.53
CA LYS A 324 20.19 -41.27 19.12
C LYS A 324 21.68 -41.50 18.96
N MET A 325 22.18 -42.64 19.46
CA MET A 325 23.52 -43.14 19.16
C MET A 325 23.52 -43.87 17.81
N LEU A 326 24.55 -43.62 17.00
CA LEU A 326 24.73 -44.30 15.72
C LEU A 326 25.12 -45.75 15.98
N SER A 327 24.39 -46.71 15.39
CA SER A 327 24.61 -48.14 15.63
C SER A 327 25.97 -48.66 15.16
N THR A 328 26.62 -47.96 14.23
CA THR A 328 27.89 -48.37 13.61
C THR A 328 29.13 -47.96 14.42
N CYS A 329 29.04 -46.91 15.23
CA CYS A 329 30.20 -46.37 15.96
C CYS A 329 29.90 -45.90 17.38
N ALA A 330 28.64 -46.04 17.85
CA ALA A 330 28.16 -45.60 19.15
C ALA A 330 28.35 -44.10 19.46
N HIS A 331 28.70 -43.28 18.48
CA HIS A 331 28.74 -41.82 18.63
C HIS A 331 27.34 -41.21 18.54
N ARG A 332 27.14 -40.06 19.20
CA ARG A 332 25.88 -39.31 19.15
C ARG A 332 25.61 -38.81 17.74
N CYS A 333 24.36 -38.90 17.31
CA CYS A 333 23.92 -38.41 16.00
C CYS A 333 24.13 -36.90 15.88
N GLN A 334 24.75 -36.47 14.78
CA GLN A 334 25.01 -35.05 14.48
C GLN A 334 23.86 -34.40 13.67
N SER A 335 22.71 -35.09 13.54
CA SER A 335 21.50 -34.59 12.88
C SER A 335 20.50 -34.04 13.90
N HIS A 336 19.39 -33.48 13.42
CA HIS A 336 18.34 -32.92 14.27
C HIS A 336 17.25 -33.96 14.57
N CYS A 337 16.58 -33.81 15.70
CA CYS A 337 15.46 -34.65 16.09
C CYS A 337 14.34 -34.62 15.01
N GLY A 338 13.81 -35.79 14.66
CA GLY A 338 12.79 -35.95 13.61
C GLY A 338 13.33 -36.04 12.17
N LYS A 339 14.62 -35.80 11.94
CA LYS A 339 15.29 -36.10 10.65
C LYS A 339 15.96 -37.48 10.69
N PRO A 340 16.24 -38.10 9.53
CA PRO A 340 17.09 -39.29 9.46
C PRO A 340 18.45 -39.03 10.13
N CYS A 341 18.95 -40.04 10.86
CA CYS A 341 20.24 -39.94 11.53
C CYS A 341 21.40 -39.89 10.53
N THR A 342 22.50 -39.23 10.91
CA THR A 342 23.68 -39.07 10.06
C THR A 342 24.29 -40.43 9.72
N ALA A 343 24.35 -40.79 8.44
CA ALA A 343 24.93 -42.06 8.00
C ALA A 343 26.46 -42.10 8.08
N LYS A 344 27.12 -40.95 7.90
CA LYS A 344 28.58 -40.80 7.96
C LYS A 344 28.98 -39.96 9.17
N CYS A 345 29.41 -40.61 10.25
CA CYS A 345 29.87 -39.95 11.47
C CYS A 345 31.11 -39.07 11.21
N GLN A 346 31.05 -37.78 11.59
CA GLN A 346 32.16 -36.83 11.46
C GLN A 346 32.96 -36.65 12.75
N GLU A 347 32.65 -37.41 13.81
CA GLU A 347 33.41 -37.37 15.06
C GLU A 347 34.86 -37.75 14.79
N LEU A 348 35.80 -36.93 15.26
CA LEU A 348 37.23 -37.17 15.03
C LEU A 348 37.73 -38.28 15.95
N VAL A 349 38.25 -39.35 15.37
CA VAL A 349 38.85 -40.47 16.09
C VAL A 349 40.29 -40.69 15.64
N LYS A 350 41.13 -41.15 16.55
CA LYS A 350 42.48 -41.61 16.22
C LYS A 350 42.38 -43.00 15.61
N ARG A 351 42.85 -43.16 14.36
CA ARG A 351 42.93 -44.44 13.65
C ARG A 351 44.39 -44.85 13.56
N THR A 352 44.69 -46.04 14.06
CA THR A 352 46.00 -46.72 13.97
C THR A 352 45.87 -48.11 13.35
N ASP A 353 44.64 -48.55 13.10
CA ASP A 353 44.23 -49.87 12.63
C ASP A 353 44.24 -50.01 11.10
N TRP A 354 44.62 -48.96 10.37
CA TRP A 354 44.64 -49.00 8.91
C TRP A 354 45.86 -49.74 8.36
N PRO A 355 45.74 -50.47 7.24
CA PRO A 355 46.84 -51.30 6.73
C PRO A 355 48.06 -50.50 6.22
N CYS A 356 47.98 -49.17 6.16
CA CYS A 356 49.13 -48.30 5.89
C CYS A 356 50.03 -48.08 7.12
N GLY A 357 49.59 -48.45 8.33
CA GLY A 357 50.37 -48.32 9.57
C GLY A 357 50.53 -46.90 10.10
N HIS A 358 49.84 -45.91 9.51
CA HIS A 358 49.89 -44.52 9.93
C HIS A 358 48.88 -44.21 11.04
N GLU A 359 49.29 -43.38 12.01
CA GLU A 359 48.40 -42.78 13.01
C GLU A 359 47.81 -41.47 12.47
N VAL A 360 46.47 -41.42 12.30
CA VAL A 360 45.77 -40.20 11.84
C VAL A 360 44.56 -39.89 12.71
N THR A 361 44.31 -38.59 12.95
CA THR A 361 43.06 -38.11 13.57
C THR A 361 42.11 -37.68 12.45
N ILE A 362 41.02 -38.41 12.25
CA ILE A 362 40.11 -38.21 11.12
C ILE A 362 38.69 -38.62 11.48
N ALA A 363 37.70 -38.22 10.67
CA ALA A 363 36.30 -38.59 10.88
C ALA A 363 36.11 -40.09 11.07
N CYS A 364 35.25 -40.50 12.01
CA CYS A 364 34.98 -41.89 12.33
C CYS A 364 34.54 -42.73 11.11
N SER A 365 33.81 -42.11 10.18
CA SER A 365 33.36 -42.74 8.93
C SER A 365 34.41 -42.79 7.82
N ALA A 366 35.61 -42.25 8.05
CA ALA A 366 36.70 -42.27 7.09
C ALA A 366 37.24 -43.69 6.87
N THR A 367 37.74 -43.92 5.67
CA THR A 367 38.30 -45.19 5.20
C THR A 367 39.80 -45.06 4.99
N PRO A 368 40.56 -46.16 4.82
CA PRO A 368 42.00 -46.09 4.55
C PRO A 368 42.40 -45.23 3.33
N ARG A 369 41.46 -44.96 2.40
CA ARG A 369 41.67 -44.06 1.25
C ARG A 369 41.74 -42.59 1.64
N ASP A 370 41.26 -42.23 2.81
CA ASP A 370 41.22 -40.87 3.33
C ASP A 370 42.48 -40.52 4.16
N CYS A 371 43.49 -41.42 4.18
CA CYS A 371 44.76 -41.19 4.87
C CYS A 371 45.51 -39.98 4.29
N THR A 372 45.74 -38.98 5.13
CA THR A 372 46.34 -37.68 4.77
C THR A 372 47.86 -37.64 4.91
N VAL A 373 48.49 -38.66 5.51
CA VAL A 373 49.95 -38.72 5.65
C VAL A 373 50.61 -38.69 4.27
N PRO A 374 51.64 -37.86 4.02
CA PRO A 374 52.31 -37.78 2.72
C PRO A 374 52.93 -39.12 2.31
N CYS A 375 52.89 -39.46 1.01
CA CYS A 375 53.36 -40.76 0.51
C CYS A 375 54.88 -40.96 0.64
N GLY A 376 55.67 -39.90 0.47
CA GLY A 376 57.12 -39.91 0.70
C GLY A 376 57.99 -40.74 -0.27
N THR A 377 57.41 -41.53 -1.18
CA THR A 377 58.16 -42.39 -2.11
C THR A 377 58.84 -41.59 -3.23
N THR A 378 60.10 -41.89 -3.52
CA THR A 378 60.85 -41.34 -4.66
C THR A 378 60.48 -42.08 -5.95
N LEU A 379 60.01 -41.35 -6.95
CA LEU A 379 59.66 -41.86 -8.28
C LEU A 379 60.92 -42.18 -9.09
N GLU A 380 60.79 -43.00 -10.14
CA GLU A 380 61.89 -43.31 -11.08
C GLU A 380 62.51 -42.06 -11.74
N CYS A 381 61.75 -40.97 -11.85
CA CYS A 381 62.24 -39.67 -12.32
C CYS A 381 63.06 -38.88 -11.28
N GLY A 382 63.36 -39.47 -10.12
CA GLY A 382 64.16 -38.87 -9.04
C GLY A 382 63.41 -37.88 -8.13
N HIS A 383 62.11 -37.64 -8.36
CA HIS A 383 61.32 -36.68 -7.58
C HIS A 383 60.42 -37.39 -6.54
N GLN A 384 60.13 -36.74 -5.41
CA GLN A 384 59.23 -37.27 -4.37
C GLN A 384 57.76 -37.20 -4.78
N CYS A 385 56.99 -38.25 -4.49
CA CYS A 385 55.56 -38.29 -4.76
C CYS A 385 54.81 -37.14 -4.05
N SER A 386 53.97 -36.42 -4.81
CA SER A 386 53.20 -35.26 -4.33
C SER A 386 51.88 -35.61 -3.64
N GLY A 387 51.49 -36.89 -3.64
CA GLY A 387 50.21 -37.34 -3.08
C GLY A 387 50.29 -37.78 -1.61
N SER A 388 49.13 -37.91 -0.97
CA SER A 388 49.03 -38.58 0.34
C SER A 388 49.00 -40.11 0.18
N CYS A 389 49.19 -40.82 1.29
CA CYS A 389 49.13 -42.27 1.37
C CYS A 389 47.79 -42.82 0.85
N GLY A 390 46.67 -42.18 1.21
CA GLY A 390 45.34 -42.56 0.73
C GLY A 390 45.19 -42.38 -0.79
N GLU A 391 45.65 -41.24 -1.31
CA GLU A 391 45.65 -40.95 -2.75
C GLU A 391 46.54 -41.89 -3.55
N CYS A 392 47.68 -42.30 -2.97
CA CYS A 392 48.62 -43.21 -3.60
C CYS A 392 48.22 -44.69 -3.45
N ARG A 393 46.98 -44.95 -3.00
CA ARG A 393 46.44 -46.29 -2.71
C ARG A 393 47.42 -47.10 -1.86
N MET A 394 47.96 -46.47 -0.81
CA MET A 394 48.92 -47.06 0.11
C MET A 394 50.22 -47.50 -0.59
N GLY A 395 50.74 -46.64 -1.47
CA GLY A 395 52.02 -46.83 -2.17
C GLY A 395 51.94 -47.68 -3.45
N ARG A 396 50.76 -47.89 -4.01
CA ARG A 396 50.57 -48.69 -5.25
C ARG A 396 50.50 -47.86 -6.52
N VAL A 397 50.07 -46.60 -6.43
CA VAL A 397 49.90 -45.71 -7.59
C VAL A 397 50.35 -44.31 -7.20
N HIS A 398 51.62 -43.98 -7.48
CA HIS A 398 52.18 -42.69 -7.10
C HIS A 398 51.75 -41.58 -8.07
N LYS A 399 51.50 -40.38 -7.53
CA LYS A 399 51.28 -39.18 -8.35
C LYS A 399 52.60 -38.55 -8.75
N SER A 400 52.73 -38.20 -10.04
CA SER A 400 53.90 -37.49 -10.57
C SER A 400 54.01 -36.07 -10.01
N VAL A 401 55.24 -35.56 -10.01
CA VAL A 401 55.51 -34.17 -9.61
C VAL A 401 55.14 -33.24 -10.75
N LYS A 402 54.35 -32.20 -10.46
CA LYS A 402 54.17 -31.06 -11.36
C LYS A 402 55.43 -30.19 -11.30
N THR A 403 56.53 -30.61 -11.93
CA THR A 403 57.66 -29.72 -12.17
C THR A 403 57.33 -28.81 -13.35
N VAL A 404 57.21 -27.52 -13.07
CA VAL A 404 57.25 -26.46 -14.08
C VAL A 404 58.68 -26.43 -14.62
N ALA A 405 58.89 -26.90 -15.84
CA ALA A 405 60.16 -26.71 -16.53
C ALA A 405 60.28 -25.24 -16.94
N GLY A 406 60.98 -24.45 -16.14
CA GLY A 406 61.50 -23.15 -16.55
C GLY A 406 62.73 -23.33 -17.43
N THR A 407 62.76 -22.63 -18.57
CA THR A 407 64.01 -22.32 -19.29
C THR A 407 64.83 -21.27 -18.50
N PRO A 408 66.16 -21.30 -18.58
CA PRO A 408 67.04 -20.53 -17.69
C PRO A 408 67.23 -19.09 -18.18
N ASN A 409 66.35 -18.18 -17.74
CA ASN A 409 66.63 -16.76 -17.51
C ASN A 409 65.30 -16.01 -17.33
N ALA A 410 64.91 -15.77 -16.08
CA ALA A 410 64.16 -14.58 -15.68
C ALA A 410 63.98 -14.62 -14.16
N ASN A 411 64.59 -13.66 -13.50
CA ASN A 411 64.43 -13.39 -12.08
C ASN A 411 63.16 -12.54 -11.91
N THR A 412 61.99 -13.14 -11.72
CA THR A 412 60.77 -12.41 -11.32
C THR A 412 59.86 -13.25 -10.42
N ASN A 413 59.36 -12.56 -9.39
CA ASN A 413 58.58 -13.08 -8.27
C ASN A 413 57.25 -13.75 -8.66
N ALA A 414 56.79 -14.61 -7.75
CA ALA A 414 55.51 -15.29 -7.77
C ALA A 414 54.30 -14.34 -7.69
N GLY A 415 53.23 -14.70 -8.40
CA GLY A 415 51.88 -14.21 -8.14
C GLY A 415 51.34 -13.21 -9.17
N GLU A 416 51.11 -13.65 -10.41
CA GLU A 416 50.16 -12.98 -11.32
C GLU A 416 49.33 -14.01 -12.10
N GLU A 417 48.05 -13.70 -12.28
CA GLU A 417 47.04 -14.54 -12.96
C GLU A 417 47.44 -14.85 -14.41
N CYS A 418 47.19 -16.08 -14.87
CA CYS A 418 47.49 -16.48 -16.24
C CYS A 418 46.74 -15.60 -17.25
N ILE A 419 47.48 -14.88 -18.09
CA ILE A 419 46.92 -14.11 -19.21
C ILE A 419 46.34 -15.10 -20.25
N PRO A 420 45.04 -15.03 -20.59
CA PRO A 420 44.43 -15.96 -21.54
C PRO A 420 45.04 -15.86 -22.96
N CYS A 421 45.17 -17.01 -23.61
CA CYS A 421 45.82 -17.15 -24.91
C CYS A 421 44.99 -16.49 -26.04
N LYS A 422 45.47 -15.37 -26.58
CA LYS A 422 44.80 -14.60 -27.66
C LYS A 422 44.99 -15.18 -29.08
N HIS A 423 45.64 -16.34 -29.23
CA HIS A 423 45.83 -16.98 -30.53
C HIS A 423 44.54 -17.65 -31.02
N LYS A 424 44.38 -17.73 -32.36
CA LYS A 424 43.28 -18.49 -32.96
C LYS A 424 43.45 -19.98 -32.70
N CYS A 425 42.36 -20.68 -32.43
CA CYS A 425 42.37 -22.12 -32.20
C CYS A 425 43.02 -22.86 -33.39
N LYS A 426 44.06 -23.65 -33.12
CA LYS A 426 44.82 -24.37 -34.18
C LYS A 426 44.10 -25.61 -34.71
N TRP A 427 42.97 -25.99 -34.11
CA TRP A 427 42.29 -27.22 -34.50
C TRP A 427 41.46 -27.02 -35.76
N LYS A 428 41.74 -27.88 -36.72
CA LYS A 428 41.04 -28.04 -37.99
C LYS A 428 40.99 -29.53 -38.30
N CYS A 429 39.84 -30.02 -38.70
CA CYS A 429 39.73 -31.28 -39.43
C CYS A 429 39.28 -30.97 -40.87
N PRO A 430 39.25 -31.95 -41.77
CA PRO A 430 38.76 -31.75 -43.13
C PRO A 430 37.30 -31.27 -43.22
N HIS A 431 36.51 -31.45 -42.16
CA HIS A 431 35.06 -31.15 -42.15
C HIS A 431 34.70 -29.89 -41.34
N TYR A 432 35.51 -29.51 -40.34
CA TYR A 432 35.23 -28.36 -39.46
C TYR A 432 36.51 -27.62 -39.07
N LYS A 433 36.42 -26.30 -38.95
CA LYS A 433 37.49 -25.42 -38.47
C LYS A 433 36.93 -24.49 -37.39
N CYS A 434 37.66 -24.35 -36.28
CA CYS A 434 37.29 -23.38 -35.23
C CYS A 434 37.96 -22.04 -35.54
N ASP A 435 37.17 -20.99 -35.75
CA ASP A 435 37.69 -19.63 -36.03
C ASP A 435 37.73 -18.73 -34.78
N LYS A 436 37.40 -19.29 -33.60
CA LYS A 436 37.45 -18.60 -32.30
C LYS A 436 38.86 -18.58 -31.68
N ARG A 437 39.06 -17.69 -30.71
CA ARG A 437 40.31 -17.59 -29.94
C ARG A 437 40.40 -18.73 -28.91
N CYS A 438 41.61 -19.11 -28.51
CA CYS A 438 41.83 -20.24 -27.59
C CYS A 438 41.25 -20.03 -26.18
N ASP A 439 41.03 -18.78 -25.78
CA ASP A 439 40.41 -18.38 -24.51
C ASP A 439 38.87 -18.41 -24.55
N GLU A 440 38.27 -18.56 -25.72
CA GLU A 440 36.82 -18.71 -25.89
C GLU A 440 36.43 -20.18 -26.02
N VAL A 441 35.25 -20.54 -25.50
CA VAL A 441 34.68 -21.89 -25.70
C VAL A 441 34.47 -22.11 -27.21
N CYS A 442 35.23 -23.04 -27.79
CA CYS A 442 35.13 -23.34 -29.23
C CYS A 442 33.69 -23.73 -29.57
N SER A 443 33.12 -23.06 -30.57
CA SER A 443 31.74 -23.26 -31.03
C SER A 443 31.57 -24.45 -31.97
N ARG A 444 32.53 -25.38 -32.00
CA ARG A 444 32.47 -26.54 -32.91
C ARG A 444 31.94 -27.79 -32.20
N PRO A 445 31.07 -28.58 -32.86
CA PRO A 445 30.72 -29.93 -32.38
C PRO A 445 31.88 -30.91 -32.58
N ARG A 446 31.78 -32.10 -31.98
CA ARG A 446 32.67 -33.22 -32.32
C ARG A 446 32.40 -33.64 -33.76
N CYS A 447 33.44 -34.11 -34.44
CA CYS A 447 33.30 -34.59 -35.81
C CYS A 447 32.82 -36.04 -35.76
N ASP A 448 31.55 -36.27 -36.06
CA ASP A 448 30.93 -37.61 -36.03
C ASP A 448 31.11 -38.39 -37.34
N GLU A 449 31.95 -37.87 -38.25
CA GLU A 449 32.28 -38.52 -39.52
C GLU A 449 33.31 -39.66 -39.32
N PRO A 450 33.09 -40.85 -39.92
CA PRO A 450 33.99 -41.99 -39.79
C PRO A 450 35.37 -41.71 -40.42
N CYS A 451 36.42 -42.22 -39.79
CA CYS A 451 37.79 -42.05 -40.25
C CYS A 451 38.05 -42.86 -41.53
N LYS A 452 38.46 -42.19 -42.61
CA LYS A 452 38.75 -42.81 -43.92
C LYS A 452 40.14 -43.45 -44.01
N LYS A 453 40.89 -43.56 -42.91
CA LYS A 453 42.23 -44.17 -42.91
C LYS A 453 42.13 -45.69 -42.96
N VAL A 454 43.05 -46.29 -43.70
CA VAL A 454 43.21 -47.74 -43.80
C VAL A 454 44.51 -48.11 -43.07
N LEU A 455 44.40 -48.93 -42.04
CA LEU A 455 45.48 -49.30 -41.11
C LEU A 455 46.14 -50.62 -41.55
N LYS A 456 47.43 -50.79 -41.24
CA LYS A 456 48.23 -51.98 -41.58
C LYS A 456 48.63 -52.72 -40.30
N CYS A 457 47.73 -53.49 -39.70
CA CYS A 457 48.00 -54.20 -38.44
C CYS A 457 48.78 -55.52 -38.69
N GLY A 458 49.82 -55.79 -37.90
CA GLY A 458 50.85 -56.80 -38.19
C GLY A 458 50.46 -58.27 -37.95
N ARG A 459 50.39 -59.05 -39.03
CA ARG A 459 50.96 -60.40 -39.31
C ARG A 459 50.33 -61.08 -40.54
N LYS A 460 49.31 -60.48 -41.18
CA LYS A 460 48.83 -60.86 -42.53
C LYS A 460 48.63 -59.61 -43.39
N LEU A 461 49.02 -59.67 -44.66
CA LEU A 461 49.26 -58.55 -45.58
C LEU A 461 47.98 -57.83 -46.12
N HIS A 462 46.88 -57.75 -45.36
CA HIS A 462 45.63 -57.14 -45.82
C HIS A 462 45.32 -55.80 -45.10
N PRO A 463 45.03 -54.70 -45.83
CA PRO A 463 44.67 -53.41 -45.25
C PRO A 463 43.26 -53.44 -44.64
N HIS A 464 43.05 -52.85 -43.47
CA HIS A 464 41.75 -52.79 -42.80
C HIS A 464 41.29 -51.35 -42.56
N THR A 465 39.98 -51.11 -42.67
CA THR A 465 39.39 -49.79 -42.45
C THR A 465 39.35 -49.43 -40.96
N CYS A 466 39.69 -48.17 -40.64
CA CYS A 466 39.55 -47.64 -39.29
C CYS A 466 38.07 -47.58 -38.88
N ARG A 467 37.76 -47.94 -37.61
CA ARG A 467 36.40 -47.83 -37.05
C ARG A 467 36.16 -46.50 -36.31
N SER A 468 37.21 -45.78 -35.97
CA SER A 468 37.11 -44.54 -35.16
C SER A 468 36.57 -43.36 -35.96
N LEU A 469 36.17 -42.31 -35.25
CA LEU A 469 35.74 -41.04 -35.83
C LEU A 469 36.93 -40.16 -36.22
N CYS A 470 36.68 -39.19 -37.10
CA CYS A 470 37.68 -38.27 -37.61
C CYS A 470 38.31 -37.44 -36.47
N GLY A 471 39.60 -37.67 -36.23
CA GLY A 471 40.40 -36.94 -35.24
C GLY A 471 40.66 -37.70 -33.93
N GLU A 472 40.05 -38.88 -33.76
CA GLU A 472 40.32 -39.78 -32.63
C GLU A 472 41.44 -40.79 -32.95
N GLN A 473 41.93 -41.48 -31.91
CA GLN A 473 42.96 -42.50 -32.07
C GLN A 473 42.39 -43.64 -32.94
N CYS A 474 43.12 -43.97 -34.01
CA CYS A 474 42.62 -44.88 -35.04
C CYS A 474 42.70 -46.32 -34.56
N ILE A 475 41.54 -46.93 -34.33
CA ILE A 475 41.40 -48.32 -33.91
C ILE A 475 40.99 -49.14 -35.13
N CYS A 476 41.70 -50.26 -35.33
CA CYS A 476 41.33 -51.19 -36.39
C CYS A 476 40.09 -52.00 -36.00
N ALA A 477 39.08 -52.05 -36.89
CA ALA A 477 37.83 -52.75 -36.65
C ALA A 477 37.98 -54.26 -36.39
N VAL A 478 39.08 -54.86 -36.86
CA VAL A 478 39.30 -56.32 -36.83
C VAL A 478 40.26 -56.74 -35.72
N CYS A 479 41.31 -55.96 -35.49
CA CYS A 479 42.41 -56.32 -34.58
C CYS A 479 42.33 -55.59 -33.23
N GLU A 480 41.39 -54.63 -33.06
CA GLU A 480 41.16 -53.81 -31.85
C GLU A 480 42.43 -53.14 -31.27
N LYS A 481 43.44 -52.99 -32.12
CA LYS A 481 44.74 -52.40 -31.78
C LYS A 481 44.98 -51.16 -32.62
N ASN A 482 45.64 -50.18 -32.01
CA ASN A 482 46.15 -49.01 -32.72
C ASN A 482 47.41 -49.40 -33.51
N ASP A 483 47.81 -48.58 -34.49
CA ASP A 483 49.00 -48.83 -35.32
C ASP A 483 50.31 -48.97 -34.52
N ASN A 484 50.31 -48.64 -33.23
CA ASN A 484 51.39 -48.94 -32.29
C ASN A 484 50.84 -49.76 -31.13
N SER A 485 51.41 -50.96 -30.96
CA SER A 485 50.95 -52.06 -30.12
C SER A 485 50.81 -51.70 -28.63
N GLU A 486 49.58 -51.57 -28.16
CA GLU A 486 49.12 -51.97 -26.81
C GLU A 486 47.58 -52.03 -26.82
N ALA A 487 47.01 -53.01 -26.12
CA ALA A 487 45.59 -53.37 -26.18
C ALA A 487 44.70 -52.34 -25.45
N VAL A 488 43.59 -51.93 -26.08
CA VAL A 488 42.56 -51.10 -25.44
C VAL A 488 41.72 -52.00 -24.53
N THR A 489 42.06 -52.09 -23.25
CA THR A 489 41.12 -52.61 -22.24
C THR A 489 40.18 -51.49 -21.79
N GLU A 490 38.89 -51.79 -21.88
CA GLU A 490 37.73 -51.08 -21.32
C GLU A 490 37.06 -50.01 -22.21
N ILE A 491 36.16 -50.50 -23.05
CA ILE A 491 35.03 -49.74 -23.60
C ILE A 491 34.02 -49.50 -22.46
N PHE A 492 33.79 -48.24 -22.14
CA PHE A 492 32.68 -47.78 -21.32
C PHE A 492 31.36 -47.90 -22.11
N LEU A 493 30.43 -48.73 -21.64
CA LEU A 493 29.00 -48.51 -21.86
C LEU A 493 28.39 -47.93 -20.58
N VAL A 494 27.90 -46.71 -20.72
CA VAL A 494 27.04 -46.00 -19.78
C VAL A 494 25.62 -46.48 -20.02
N GLU A 495 24.94 -46.99 -18.99
CA GLU A 495 23.48 -46.85 -18.91
C GLU A 495 23.09 -46.01 -17.70
N LYS A 496 22.54 -44.84 -18.03
CA LYS A 496 21.79 -43.93 -17.17
C LYS A 496 20.46 -44.58 -16.83
N THR A 497 20.00 -44.43 -15.59
CA THR A 497 18.58 -44.12 -15.35
C THR A 497 18.43 -43.11 -14.21
N LYS A 498 18.14 -41.85 -14.58
CA LYS A 498 17.27 -40.96 -13.79
C LYS A 498 15.87 -41.14 -14.37
N LYS A 499 14.91 -41.57 -13.55
CA LYS A 499 13.48 -41.40 -13.82
C LYS A 499 13.06 -39.99 -13.41
N THR A 500 12.29 -39.32 -14.28
CA THR A 500 11.40 -38.20 -13.93
C THR A 500 9.95 -38.67 -14.05
N HIS A 501 9.10 -38.21 -13.12
CA HIS A 501 7.63 -38.14 -13.20
C HIS A 501 7.19 -37.36 -14.48
N CYS A 502 5.96 -37.38 -15.04
CA CYS A 502 4.62 -37.76 -14.58
C CYS A 502 3.64 -37.93 -15.76
N SER A 503 2.54 -38.68 -15.51
CA SER A 503 1.15 -38.52 -15.98
C SER A 503 0.74 -38.65 -17.47
N SER A 504 -0.06 -39.68 -17.77
CA SER A 504 -1.40 -39.59 -18.39
C SER A 504 -2.18 -40.90 -18.10
N SER A 505 -3.49 -40.76 -17.89
CA SER A 505 -4.51 -41.74 -17.44
C SER A 505 -4.55 -42.04 -15.95
#